data_AF-A0A523ZWY0-F1
#
_entry.id   AF-A0A523ZWY0-F1
#
_cell.length_a   1.000
_cell.length_b   1.000
_cell.length_c   1.000
_cell.angle_alpha   90.00
_cell.angle_beta   90.00
_cell.angle_gamma   90.00
#
_symmetry.space_group_name_H-M   'P 1'
#
loop_
_entity.id
_entity.type
_entity.pdbx_description
1 polymer ?
#
loop_
_entity_poly.entity_id
_entity_poly.type
_entity_poly.pdbx_seq_one_letter_code
_entity_poly.pdbx_strand_id
1 'polypeptide(L)'
;DNLILDDVGLAASEIMEFARAGGSTLVDLTSRGPRINLDALPQLAQSTGLNIIVGTGLYAPRFYPESLVSERVDSLAEQFARDVEEGIDGTRVRAGIIGRLCFEDVSDPRQDKVLRAGVRASVRTGAPLAIDCPPGEVFDAVHRLLGEEHMPPTKVLLCGMDRDMAQDERKCAADRGYYLLFDGFGKEWWIRGGERRIPVDPERLRWLKELIEAGCLRQLLISQGIDRKMLLVRYGGWGYAHIIRHILPMMANEKVAPKEITTLTMHNPARALAFLS
;
A
#
# COMPACT_ATOMS: atom_id res chain seq x y z
N ASP A 1 -12.06 -3.08 -19.87
CA ASP A 1 -12.08 -4.39 -19.21
C ASP A 1 -10.97 -4.57 -18.17
N ASN A 2 -9.68 -4.52 -18.56
CA ASN A 2 -8.53 -4.82 -17.68
C ASN A 2 -8.45 -4.04 -16.33
N LEU A 3 -9.04 -2.85 -16.23
CA LEU A 3 -8.96 -1.97 -15.04
C LEU A 3 -10.06 -2.21 -14.00
N ILE A 4 -10.91 -3.22 -14.19
CA ILE A 4 -12.04 -3.51 -13.31
C ILE A 4 -11.86 -4.93 -12.75
N LEU A 5 -11.85 -5.05 -11.43
CA LEU A 5 -11.69 -6.30 -10.69
C LEU A 5 -12.95 -6.51 -9.84
N ASP A 6 -14.03 -6.99 -10.46
CA ASP A 6 -15.38 -7.06 -9.87
C ASP A 6 -15.94 -8.47 -9.70
N ASP A 7 -15.20 -9.50 -10.12
CA ASP A 7 -15.58 -10.91 -9.95
C ASP A 7 -15.05 -11.45 -8.62
N VAL A 8 -15.96 -11.56 -7.63
CA VAL A 8 -15.65 -12.09 -6.28
C VAL A 8 -15.21 -13.54 -6.33
N GLY A 9 -15.78 -14.37 -7.22
CA GLY A 9 -15.41 -15.78 -7.34
C GLY A 9 -14.00 -15.94 -7.89
N LEU A 10 -13.64 -15.12 -8.88
CA LEU A 10 -12.28 -15.05 -9.39
C LEU A 10 -11.31 -14.55 -8.30
N ALA A 11 -11.65 -13.46 -7.61
CA ALA A 11 -10.83 -12.93 -6.51
C ALA A 11 -10.57 -14.01 -5.44
N ALA A 12 -11.59 -14.77 -5.03
CA ALA A 12 -11.46 -15.88 -4.08
C ALA A 12 -10.45 -16.93 -4.57
N SER A 13 -10.52 -17.31 -5.85
CA SER A 13 -9.61 -18.30 -6.43
C SER A 13 -8.16 -17.79 -6.49
N GLU A 14 -7.95 -16.52 -6.79
CA GLU A 14 -6.63 -15.89 -6.92
C GLU A 14 -5.96 -15.69 -5.56
N ILE A 15 -6.68 -15.23 -4.53
CA ILE A 15 -6.11 -15.08 -3.18
C ILE A 15 -5.95 -16.43 -2.47
N MET A 16 -6.75 -17.45 -2.83
CA MET A 16 -6.55 -18.82 -2.33
C MET A 16 -5.19 -19.38 -2.77
N GLU A 17 -4.66 -18.99 -3.94
CA GLU A 17 -3.31 -19.40 -4.35
C GLU A 17 -2.23 -18.83 -3.43
N PHE A 18 -2.42 -17.62 -2.90
CA PHE A 18 -1.55 -17.04 -1.87
C PHE A 18 -1.65 -17.81 -0.55
N ALA A 19 -2.86 -18.13 -0.10
CA ALA A 19 -3.07 -18.96 1.09
C ALA A 19 -2.37 -20.33 0.97
N ARG A 20 -2.56 -21.02 -0.17
CA ARG A 20 -1.92 -22.32 -0.46
C ARG A 20 -0.40 -22.25 -0.53
N ALA A 21 0.15 -21.11 -0.92
CA ALA A 21 1.59 -20.88 -0.92
C ALA A 21 2.15 -20.65 0.51
N GLY A 22 1.30 -20.51 1.53
CA GLY A 22 1.70 -20.23 2.91
C GLY A 22 1.50 -18.77 3.34
N GLY A 23 0.85 -17.96 2.50
CA GLY A 23 0.40 -16.62 2.87
C GLY A 23 -0.72 -16.65 3.91
N SER A 24 -0.76 -15.63 4.77
CA SER A 24 -1.69 -15.60 5.91
C SER A 24 -2.48 -14.30 6.04
N THR A 25 -1.95 -13.18 5.55
CA THR A 25 -2.58 -11.87 5.67
C THR A 25 -2.46 -11.09 4.37
N LEU A 26 -3.57 -10.53 3.90
CA LEU A 26 -3.65 -9.67 2.73
C LEU A 26 -4.14 -8.28 3.16
N VAL A 27 -3.46 -7.23 2.68
CA VAL A 27 -3.87 -5.85 2.89
C VAL A 27 -4.40 -5.29 1.58
N ASP A 28 -5.68 -4.92 1.56
CA ASP A 28 -6.32 -4.25 0.44
C ASP A 28 -6.35 -2.73 0.71
N LEU A 29 -5.55 -1.97 -0.04
CA LEU A 29 -5.46 -0.52 0.06
C LEU A 29 -6.47 0.21 -0.84
N THR A 30 -7.49 -0.49 -1.34
CA THR A 30 -8.61 0.11 -2.05
C THR A 30 -9.40 0.98 -1.07
N SER A 31 -9.18 2.29 -1.14
CA SER A 31 -9.87 3.28 -0.32
C SER A 31 -11.27 3.61 -0.88
N ARG A 32 -11.98 4.54 -0.23
CA ARG A 32 -13.26 5.06 -0.74
C ARG A 32 -13.04 5.74 -2.11
N GLY A 33 -14.02 5.62 -3.00
CA GLY A 33 -13.97 6.15 -4.38
C GLY A 33 -13.93 5.03 -5.42
N PRO A 34 -12.83 4.26 -5.55
CA PRO A 34 -12.85 2.96 -6.22
C PRO A 34 -13.91 2.04 -5.60
N ARG A 35 -14.58 1.22 -6.42
CA ARG A 35 -15.67 0.34 -5.98
C ARG A 35 -15.12 -0.85 -5.19
N ILE A 36 -14.93 -0.69 -3.88
CA ILE A 36 -14.68 -1.81 -2.97
C ILE A 36 -15.98 -2.54 -2.64
N ASN A 37 -15.94 -3.88 -2.62
CA ASN A 37 -17.07 -4.71 -2.20
C ASN A 37 -16.85 -5.18 -0.76
N LEU A 38 -17.25 -4.34 0.21
CA LEU A 38 -17.07 -4.61 1.64
C LEU A 38 -17.83 -5.87 2.09
N ASP A 39 -19.00 -6.14 1.51
CA ASP A 39 -19.84 -7.27 1.87
C ASP A 39 -19.21 -8.62 1.50
N ALA A 40 -18.35 -8.66 0.47
CA ALA A 40 -17.64 -9.87 0.08
C ALA A 40 -16.48 -10.22 1.01
N LEU A 41 -15.87 -9.24 1.69
CA LEU A 41 -14.63 -9.43 2.45
C LEU A 41 -14.74 -10.48 3.57
N PRO A 42 -15.80 -10.49 4.41
CA PRO A 42 -15.92 -11.52 5.46
C PRO A 42 -16.01 -12.93 4.90
N GLN A 43 -16.76 -13.12 3.81
CA GLN A 43 -16.88 -14.43 3.17
C GLN A 43 -15.58 -14.86 2.50
N LEU A 44 -14.85 -13.93 1.87
CA LEU A 44 -13.54 -14.18 1.30
C LEU A 44 -12.53 -14.59 2.38
N ALA A 45 -12.46 -13.85 3.49
CA ALA A 45 -11.60 -14.19 4.62
C ALA A 45 -11.93 -15.58 5.18
N GLN A 46 -13.21 -15.88 5.41
CA GLN A 46 -13.64 -17.18 5.94
C GLN A 46 -13.33 -18.34 4.99
N SER A 47 -13.65 -18.20 3.70
CA SER A 47 -13.48 -19.29 2.72
C SER A 47 -12.02 -19.56 2.36
N THR A 48 -11.15 -18.56 2.51
CA THR A 48 -9.71 -18.68 2.19
C THR A 48 -8.83 -18.93 3.41
N GLY A 49 -9.34 -18.63 4.62
CA GLY A 49 -8.56 -18.67 5.85
C GLY A 49 -7.55 -17.52 5.98
N LEU A 50 -7.58 -16.54 5.08
CA LEU A 50 -6.71 -15.36 5.14
C LEU A 50 -7.27 -14.32 6.10
N ASN A 51 -6.37 -13.62 6.81
CA ASN A 51 -6.71 -12.34 7.40
C ASN A 51 -6.76 -11.30 6.28
N ILE A 52 -7.89 -10.60 6.13
CA ILE A 52 -8.02 -9.51 5.15
C ILE A 52 -8.13 -8.20 5.92
N ILE A 53 -7.14 -7.32 5.72
CA ILE A 53 -7.11 -5.96 6.27
C ILE A 53 -7.47 -5.00 5.15
N VAL A 54 -8.44 -4.14 5.39
CA VAL A 54 -8.91 -3.17 4.39
C VAL A 54 -8.54 -1.74 4.79
N GLY A 55 -8.27 -0.90 3.80
CA GLY A 55 -8.01 0.53 3.95
C GLY A 55 -9.28 1.39 3.93
N THR A 56 -9.18 2.59 4.51
CA THR A 56 -10.12 3.71 4.28
C THR A 56 -9.39 4.90 3.63
N GLY A 57 -10.03 6.05 3.47
CA GLY A 57 -9.47 7.25 2.87
C GLY A 57 -10.03 7.53 1.48
N LEU A 58 -9.43 8.50 0.77
CA LEU A 58 -9.72 8.80 -0.63
C LEU A 58 -8.42 8.73 -1.43
N TYR A 59 -8.42 7.96 -2.51
CA TYR A 59 -7.18 7.66 -3.22
C TYR A 59 -6.65 8.88 -3.99
N ALA A 60 -7.26 9.25 -5.11
CA ALA A 60 -6.72 10.27 -6.01
C ALA A 60 -7.82 11.24 -6.49
N PRO A 61 -7.48 12.46 -6.94
CA PRO A 61 -8.45 13.49 -7.30
C PRO A 61 -9.59 13.04 -8.22
N ARG A 62 -9.30 12.15 -9.17
CA ARG A 62 -10.30 11.59 -10.10
C ARG A 62 -11.40 10.75 -9.43
N PHE A 63 -11.21 10.34 -8.18
CA PHE A 63 -12.16 9.56 -7.38
C PHE A 63 -12.79 10.38 -6.25
N TYR A 64 -12.45 11.65 -6.12
CA TYR A 64 -13.00 12.49 -5.06
C TYR A 64 -14.47 12.81 -5.36
N PRO A 65 -15.36 12.73 -4.35
CA PRO A 65 -16.73 13.18 -4.51
C PRO A 65 -16.76 14.71 -4.69
N GLU A 66 -17.75 15.22 -5.42
CA GLU A 66 -17.92 16.66 -5.62
C GLU A 66 -18.09 17.42 -4.28
N SER A 67 -18.71 16.76 -3.29
CA SER A 67 -18.91 17.29 -1.94
C SER A 67 -17.61 17.58 -1.18
N LEU A 68 -16.48 17.01 -1.59
CA LEU A 68 -15.19 17.21 -0.92
C LEU A 68 -14.78 18.69 -0.89
N VAL A 69 -15.22 19.50 -1.87
CA VAL A 69 -14.86 20.93 -1.96
C VAL A 69 -15.35 21.69 -0.73
N SER A 70 -16.60 21.48 -0.33
CA SER A 70 -17.22 22.14 0.82
C SER A 70 -16.97 21.42 2.15
N GLU A 71 -16.52 20.17 2.11
CA GLU A 71 -16.22 19.38 3.30
C GLU A 71 -15.01 19.93 4.08
N ARG A 72 -15.14 19.96 5.41
CA ARG A 72 -14.06 20.39 6.31
C ARG A 72 -13.06 19.25 6.54
N VAL A 73 -11.78 19.58 6.68
CA VAL A 73 -10.71 18.61 7.01
C VAL A 73 -11.09 17.77 8.24
N ASP A 74 -11.60 18.41 9.30
CA ASP A 74 -11.94 17.72 10.55
C ASP A 74 -13.10 16.72 10.38
N SER A 75 -14.11 17.07 9.57
CA SER A 75 -15.23 16.18 9.27
C SER A 75 -14.78 14.95 8.48
N LEU A 76 -13.87 15.16 7.53
CA LEU A 76 -13.27 14.07 6.75
C LEU A 76 -12.37 13.18 7.64
N ALA A 77 -11.58 13.79 8.54
CA ALA A 77 -10.77 13.06 9.52
C ALA A 77 -11.65 12.22 10.45
N GLU A 78 -12.79 12.77 10.88
CA GLU A 78 -13.75 12.05 11.71
C GLU A 78 -14.39 10.88 10.96
N GLN A 79 -14.68 11.03 9.66
CA GLN A 79 -15.15 9.93 8.82
C GLN A 79 -14.11 8.80 8.76
N PHE A 80 -12.85 9.11 8.45
CA PHE A 80 -11.80 8.09 8.39
C PHE A 80 -11.54 7.44 9.76
N ALA A 81 -11.66 8.19 10.85
CA ALA A 81 -11.55 7.64 12.20
C ALA A 81 -12.71 6.69 12.54
N ARG A 82 -13.95 7.04 12.20
CA ARG A 82 -15.12 6.15 12.37
C ARG A 82 -15.01 4.88 11.54
N ASP A 83 -14.48 4.97 10.31
CA ASP A 83 -14.22 3.81 9.47
C ASP A 83 -13.27 2.80 10.16
N VAL A 84 -12.31 3.29 10.95
CA VAL A 84 -11.38 2.48 11.75
C VAL A 84 -12.03 1.96 13.04
N GLU A 85 -12.75 2.81 13.78
CA GLU A 85 -13.25 2.49 15.12
C GLU A 85 -14.56 1.67 15.09
N GLU A 86 -15.45 1.99 14.15
CA GLU A 86 -16.85 1.57 14.11
C GLU A 86 -17.17 0.69 12.88
N GLY A 87 -16.75 1.13 11.69
CA GLY A 87 -16.96 0.40 10.44
C GLY A 87 -17.12 1.31 9.22
N ILE A 88 -16.85 0.77 8.04
CA ILE A 88 -16.90 1.49 6.76
C ILE A 88 -18.31 1.41 6.16
N ASP A 89 -18.86 2.55 5.74
CA ASP A 89 -20.12 2.63 4.95
C ASP A 89 -21.33 1.94 5.60
N GLY A 90 -21.42 2.00 6.93
CA GLY A 90 -22.50 1.39 7.69
C GLY A 90 -22.41 -0.14 7.80
N THR A 91 -21.34 -0.75 7.26
CA THR A 91 -21.01 -2.15 7.49
C THR A 91 -20.33 -2.33 8.85
N ARG A 92 -20.15 -3.59 9.28
CA ARG A 92 -19.35 -3.94 10.47
C ARG A 92 -17.86 -4.15 10.15
N VAL A 93 -17.46 -3.96 8.89
CA VAL A 93 -16.07 -4.12 8.46
C VAL A 93 -15.33 -2.83 8.83
N ARG A 94 -14.33 -2.95 9.71
CA ARG A 94 -13.49 -1.83 10.15
C ARG A 94 -12.21 -1.75 9.32
N ALA A 95 -11.77 -0.53 9.04
CA ALA A 95 -10.48 -0.29 8.41
C ALA A 95 -9.33 -0.64 9.38
N GLY A 96 -8.31 -1.32 8.89
CA GLY A 96 -7.08 -1.57 9.65
C GLY A 96 -5.89 -0.71 9.21
N ILE A 97 -6.09 0.14 8.21
CA ILE A 97 -5.11 1.11 7.72
C ILE A 97 -5.84 2.30 7.07
N ILE A 98 -5.22 3.47 7.11
CA ILE A 98 -5.72 4.64 6.38
C ILE A 98 -4.90 4.77 5.10
N GLY A 99 -5.57 4.87 3.97
CA GLY A 99 -4.98 4.94 2.64
C GLY A 99 -5.32 3.73 1.76
N ARG A 100 -4.76 3.67 0.56
CA ARG A 100 -3.67 4.54 0.07
C ARG A 100 -4.16 5.94 -0.32
N LEU A 101 -3.56 6.98 0.23
CA LEU A 101 -3.82 8.38 -0.16
C LEU A 101 -2.82 8.81 -1.23
N CYS A 102 -3.26 9.46 -2.29
CA CYS A 102 -2.40 10.01 -3.34
C CYS A 102 -2.14 11.49 -3.07
N PHE A 103 -0.86 11.85 -3.00
CA PHE A 103 -0.41 13.23 -2.91
C PHE A 103 0.70 13.43 -3.93
N GLU A 104 0.36 14.02 -5.08
CA GLU A 104 1.26 14.19 -6.24
C GLU A 104 1.37 15.65 -6.71
N ASP A 105 0.50 16.54 -6.23
CA ASP A 105 0.49 17.96 -6.60
C ASP A 105 0.35 18.84 -5.35
N VAL A 106 1.44 19.51 -4.97
CA VAL A 106 1.49 20.43 -3.81
C VAL A 106 0.57 21.64 -3.96
N SER A 107 0.13 21.95 -5.18
CA SER A 107 -0.76 23.08 -5.47
C SER A 107 -2.25 22.70 -5.39
N ASP A 108 -2.59 21.42 -5.30
CA ASP A 108 -3.98 20.96 -5.21
C ASP A 108 -4.47 20.93 -3.75
N PRO A 109 -5.30 21.90 -3.32
CA PRO A 109 -5.77 21.98 -1.94
C PRO A 109 -6.66 20.79 -1.54
N ARG A 110 -7.21 20.04 -2.51
CA ARG A 110 -8.01 18.85 -2.23
C ARG A 110 -7.12 17.70 -1.77
N GLN A 111 -5.93 17.55 -2.36
CA GLN A 111 -4.96 16.53 -1.94
C GLN A 111 -4.40 16.84 -0.56
N ASP A 112 -4.06 18.11 -0.28
CA ASP A 112 -3.65 18.56 1.07
C ASP A 112 -4.76 18.27 2.09
N LYS A 113 -6.02 18.64 1.79
CA LYS A 113 -7.18 18.37 2.65
C LYS A 113 -7.32 16.89 3.00
N VAL A 114 -7.25 16.00 1.99
CA VAL A 114 -7.38 14.55 2.18
C VAL A 114 -6.20 13.99 2.98
N LEU A 115 -4.98 14.43 2.69
CA LEU A 115 -3.79 13.99 3.40
C LEU A 115 -3.84 14.40 4.88
N ARG A 116 -4.14 15.67 5.18
CA ARG A 116 -4.32 16.14 6.58
C ARG A 116 -5.40 15.36 7.31
N ALA A 117 -6.53 15.09 6.65
CA ALA A 117 -7.60 14.29 7.25
C ALA A 117 -7.12 12.88 7.61
N GLY A 118 -6.40 12.21 6.70
CA GLY A 118 -5.82 10.90 6.95
C GLY A 118 -4.79 10.88 8.08
N VAL A 119 -3.92 11.89 8.13
CA VAL A 119 -2.93 12.05 9.20
C VAL A 119 -3.61 12.26 10.57
N ARG A 120 -4.59 13.16 10.66
CA ARG A 120 -5.34 13.40 11.90
C ARG A 120 -6.07 12.15 12.38
N ALA A 121 -6.71 11.43 11.46
CA ALA A 121 -7.39 10.17 11.77
C ALA A 121 -6.40 9.09 12.25
N SER A 122 -5.22 8.99 11.63
CA SER A 122 -4.16 8.07 12.06
C SER A 122 -3.63 8.42 13.45
N VAL A 123 -3.37 9.70 13.72
CA VAL A 123 -2.94 10.18 15.05
C VAL A 123 -3.99 9.87 16.11
N ARG A 124 -5.27 10.11 15.82
CA ARG A 124 -6.38 9.83 16.75
C ARG A 124 -6.53 8.34 17.05
N THR A 125 -6.56 7.50 16.01
CA THR A 125 -6.94 6.08 16.13
C THR A 125 -5.76 5.16 16.41
N GLY A 126 -4.54 5.63 16.15
CA GLY A 126 -3.33 4.81 16.17
C GLY A 126 -3.13 3.96 14.92
N ALA A 127 -4.05 3.99 13.94
CA ALA A 127 -3.95 3.23 12.70
C ALA A 127 -2.73 3.66 11.86
N PRO A 128 -2.08 2.75 11.12
CA PRO A 128 -1.03 3.11 10.17
C PRO A 128 -1.58 3.92 8.99
N LEU A 129 -0.69 4.63 8.29
CA LEU A 129 -1.04 5.47 7.14
C LEU A 129 -0.22 5.06 5.91
N ALA A 130 -0.88 4.83 4.77
CA ALA A 130 -0.25 4.55 3.49
C ALA A 130 -0.41 5.73 2.51
N ILE A 131 0.70 6.20 1.94
CA ILE A 131 0.76 7.36 1.04
C ILE A 131 1.45 6.97 -0.26
N ASP A 132 0.84 7.30 -1.40
CA ASP A 132 1.48 7.35 -2.71
C ASP A 132 1.93 8.79 -2.95
N CYS A 133 3.24 9.04 -2.87
CA CYS A 133 3.82 10.33 -3.19
C CYS A 133 5.11 10.17 -4.00
N PRO A 134 5.30 10.94 -5.09
CA PRO A 134 6.57 10.99 -5.81
C PRO A 134 7.68 11.64 -4.95
N PRO A 135 8.97 11.37 -5.28
CA PRO A 135 10.10 11.98 -4.59
C PRO A 135 10.21 13.49 -4.84
N GLY A 136 11.12 14.15 -4.13
CA GLY A 136 11.44 15.57 -4.28
C GLY A 136 10.48 16.47 -3.52
N GLU A 137 10.07 17.59 -4.14
CA GLU A 137 9.24 18.62 -3.51
C GLU A 137 7.96 18.06 -2.86
N VAL A 138 7.35 17.06 -3.50
CA VAL A 138 6.14 16.43 -3.00
C VAL A 138 6.40 15.62 -1.73
N PHE A 139 7.48 14.84 -1.69
CA PHE A 139 7.89 14.13 -0.48
C PHE A 139 8.25 15.09 0.66
N ASP A 140 8.96 16.18 0.37
CA ASP A 140 9.28 17.21 1.36
C ASP A 140 8.02 17.89 1.93
N ALA A 141 7.00 18.12 1.08
CA ALA A 141 5.71 18.63 1.51
C ALA A 141 4.96 17.64 2.42
N VAL A 142 4.96 16.35 2.08
CA VAL A 142 4.41 15.28 2.95
C VAL A 142 5.13 15.26 4.29
N HIS A 143 6.47 15.30 4.31
CA HIS A 143 7.24 15.27 5.54
C HIS A 143 6.93 16.47 6.45
N ARG A 144 6.82 17.67 5.87
CA ARG A 144 6.46 18.90 6.60
C ARG A 144 5.06 18.82 7.20
N LEU A 145 4.08 18.37 6.42
CA LEU A 145 2.69 18.21 6.86
C LEU A 145 2.59 17.23 8.03
N LEU A 146 3.32 16.10 7.98
CA LEU A 146 3.38 15.15 9.09
C LEU A 146 3.95 15.81 10.36
N GLY A 147 4.96 16.67 10.22
CA GLY A 147 5.50 17.46 11.34
C GLY A 147 4.46 18.43 11.93
N GLU A 148 3.73 19.15 11.10
CA GLU A 148 2.66 20.08 11.52
C GLU A 148 1.52 19.36 12.27
N GLU A 149 1.18 18.16 11.83
CA GLU A 149 0.14 17.32 12.44
C GLU A 149 0.70 16.36 13.51
N HIS A 150 1.98 16.50 13.89
CA HIS A 150 2.66 15.73 14.93
C HIS A 150 2.66 14.20 14.73
N MET A 151 2.66 13.74 13.48
CA MET A 151 2.71 12.32 13.13
C MET A 151 4.15 11.83 12.92
N PRO A 152 4.62 10.81 13.64
CA PRO A 152 5.95 10.27 13.42
C PRO A 152 6.01 9.47 12.10
N PRO A 153 7.11 9.60 11.31
CA PRO A 153 7.31 8.81 10.09
C PRO A 153 7.22 7.30 10.27
N THR A 154 7.49 6.80 11.48
CA THR A 154 7.43 5.37 11.83
C THR A 154 6.02 4.76 11.77
N LYS A 155 4.98 5.57 11.52
CA LYS A 155 3.61 5.12 11.27
C LYS A 155 3.21 5.15 9.78
N VAL A 156 4.12 5.58 8.89
CA VAL A 156 3.82 5.89 7.50
C VAL A 156 4.48 4.88 6.56
N LEU A 157 3.68 4.31 5.65
CA LEU A 157 4.09 3.47 4.55
C LEU A 157 4.08 4.31 3.26
N LEU A 158 5.25 4.49 2.65
CA LEU A 158 5.37 5.11 1.33
C LEU A 158 5.20 4.02 0.27
N CYS A 159 4.18 4.15 -0.58
CA CYS A 159 3.86 3.22 -1.66
C CYS A 159 4.68 3.50 -2.93
N GLY A 160 4.88 2.50 -3.78
CA GLY A 160 5.57 2.67 -5.05
C GLY A 160 7.05 3.03 -4.91
N MET A 161 7.70 2.62 -3.81
CA MET A 161 9.12 2.91 -3.58
C MET A 161 10.06 2.10 -4.48
N ASP A 162 9.50 1.25 -5.32
CA ASP A 162 10.16 0.45 -6.37
C ASP A 162 9.94 1.01 -7.79
N ARG A 163 9.43 2.25 -7.90
CA ARG A 163 9.41 2.99 -9.17
C ARG A 163 10.80 3.49 -9.52
N ASP A 164 11.07 3.64 -10.81
CA ASP A 164 12.22 4.42 -11.26
C ASP A 164 12.00 5.89 -10.88
N MET A 165 12.93 6.43 -10.11
CA MET A 165 12.86 7.75 -9.48
C MET A 165 14.00 8.61 -10.01
N ALA A 166 13.70 9.84 -10.42
CA ALA A 166 14.71 10.79 -10.86
C ALA A 166 15.72 11.13 -9.74
N GLN A 167 15.28 11.06 -8.49
CA GLN A 167 16.08 11.23 -7.29
C GLN A 167 15.79 10.08 -6.32
N ASP A 168 16.81 9.32 -5.94
CA ASP A 168 16.65 8.22 -4.98
C ASP A 168 16.69 8.75 -3.54
N GLU A 169 15.49 8.90 -2.97
CA GLU A 169 15.30 9.35 -1.59
C GLU A 169 15.01 8.20 -0.61
N ARG A 170 15.05 6.94 -1.09
CA ARG A 170 14.64 5.76 -0.32
C ARG A 170 15.41 5.66 0.99
N LYS A 171 16.74 5.73 0.94
CA LYS A 171 17.57 5.65 2.14
C LYS A 171 17.25 6.81 3.10
N CYS A 172 17.11 8.02 2.59
CA CYS A 172 16.82 9.19 3.41
C CYS A 172 15.45 9.09 4.09
N ALA A 173 14.44 8.54 3.40
CA ALA A 173 13.14 8.25 3.99
C ALA A 173 13.22 7.12 5.03
N ALA A 174 13.96 6.05 4.76
CA ALA A 174 14.18 4.98 5.73
C ALA A 174 14.89 5.48 7.00
N ASP A 175 15.93 6.31 6.87
CA ASP A 175 16.66 6.90 7.99
C ASP A 175 15.75 7.79 8.87
N ARG A 176 14.73 8.43 8.29
CA ARG A 176 13.69 9.17 9.02
C ARG A 176 12.64 8.27 9.68
N GLY A 177 12.61 6.99 9.35
CA GLY A 177 11.73 5.98 9.95
C GLY A 177 10.53 5.55 9.10
N TYR A 178 10.37 6.08 7.88
CA TYR A 178 9.30 5.65 6.97
C TYR A 178 9.45 4.17 6.61
N TYR A 179 8.32 3.48 6.42
CA TYR A 179 8.32 2.21 5.71
C TYR A 179 8.32 2.44 4.20
N LEU A 180 9.17 1.72 3.49
CA LEU A 180 9.28 1.75 2.03
C LEU A 180 8.58 0.52 1.46
N LEU A 181 7.43 0.72 0.84
CA LEU A 181 6.66 -0.34 0.22
C LEU A 181 7.02 -0.48 -1.27
N PHE A 182 7.67 -1.58 -1.59
CA PHE A 182 7.95 -2.04 -2.94
C PHE A 182 6.76 -2.88 -3.42
N ASP A 183 5.76 -2.25 -4.04
CA ASP A 183 4.47 -2.87 -4.40
C ASP A 183 4.28 -3.16 -5.89
N GLY A 184 5.36 -3.30 -6.65
CA GLY A 184 5.32 -3.59 -8.07
C GLY A 184 5.87 -4.96 -8.48
N PHE A 185 6.15 -5.89 -7.56
CA PHE A 185 6.64 -7.21 -7.96
C PHE A 185 5.67 -7.92 -8.92
N GLY A 186 6.19 -8.41 -10.04
CA GLY A 186 5.41 -8.99 -11.13
C GLY A 186 4.86 -7.98 -12.15
N LYS A 187 5.15 -6.69 -11.99
CA LYS A 187 4.73 -5.64 -12.95
C LYS A 187 5.80 -5.37 -13.99
N GLU A 188 5.62 -5.94 -15.19
CA GLU A 188 6.60 -5.87 -16.27
C GLU A 188 5.95 -5.45 -17.61
N TRP A 189 5.74 -4.15 -17.81
CA TRP A 189 5.24 -3.63 -19.10
C TRP A 189 5.69 -2.19 -19.36
N TRP A 190 5.35 -1.70 -20.54
CA TRP A 190 5.55 -0.33 -20.98
C TRP A 190 4.26 0.50 -20.82
N ILE A 191 4.42 1.73 -20.37
CA ILE A 191 3.34 2.70 -20.22
C ILE A 191 3.35 3.64 -21.45
N ARG A 192 2.15 4.10 -21.86
CA ARG A 192 1.94 5.09 -22.94
C ARG A 192 2.66 4.76 -24.25
N GLY A 193 2.54 3.52 -24.72
CA GLY A 193 3.07 3.14 -26.03
C GLY A 193 4.60 3.07 -26.12
N GLY A 194 5.31 2.92 -24.99
CA GLY A 194 6.76 2.75 -24.96
C GLY A 194 7.53 3.93 -24.34
N GLU A 195 6.85 4.98 -23.91
CA GLU A 195 7.50 6.17 -23.30
C GLU A 195 8.24 5.84 -21.99
N ARG A 196 7.71 4.90 -21.20
CA ARG A 196 8.28 4.54 -19.91
C ARG A 196 8.15 3.05 -19.65
N ARG A 197 9.24 2.41 -19.23
CA ARG A 197 9.24 1.01 -18.76
C ARG A 197 9.01 0.99 -17.26
N ILE A 198 8.14 0.10 -16.80
CA ILE A 198 8.08 -0.24 -15.37
C ILE A 198 9.30 -1.12 -15.04
N PRO A 199 9.99 -0.90 -13.90
CA PRO A 199 11.07 -1.78 -13.48
C PRO A 199 10.66 -3.25 -13.48
N VAL A 200 11.60 -4.15 -13.74
CA VAL A 200 11.38 -5.61 -13.65
C VAL A 200 11.83 -6.16 -12.31
N ASP A 201 11.43 -7.37 -11.96
CA ASP A 201 11.70 -7.93 -10.63
C ASP A 201 13.18 -8.04 -10.26
N PRO A 202 14.11 -8.41 -11.17
CA PRO A 202 15.54 -8.35 -10.89
C PRO A 202 16.03 -6.95 -10.50
N GLU A 203 15.49 -5.88 -11.10
CA GLU A 203 15.86 -4.50 -10.76
C GLU A 203 15.35 -4.13 -9.36
N ARG A 204 14.10 -4.51 -9.04
CA ARG A 204 13.53 -4.31 -7.70
C ARG A 204 14.32 -5.03 -6.64
N LEU A 205 14.69 -6.28 -6.91
CA LEU A 205 15.47 -7.10 -5.99
C LEU A 205 16.86 -6.52 -5.75
N ARG A 206 17.51 -6.00 -6.80
CA ARG A 206 18.79 -5.30 -6.67
C ARG A 206 18.66 -4.06 -5.77
N TRP A 207 17.69 -3.18 -6.02
CA TRP A 207 17.47 -1.99 -5.17
C TRP A 207 17.13 -2.36 -3.73
N LEU A 208 16.30 -3.40 -3.54
CA LEU A 208 15.96 -3.89 -2.21
C LEU A 208 17.21 -4.36 -1.46
N LYS A 209 18.11 -5.10 -2.13
CA LYS A 209 19.37 -5.59 -1.57
C LYS A 209 20.31 -4.44 -1.21
N GLU A 210 20.46 -3.45 -2.10
CA GLU A 210 21.25 -2.23 -1.84
C GLU A 210 20.78 -1.52 -0.55
N LEU A 211 19.45 -1.45 -0.32
CA LEU A 211 18.89 -0.88 0.91
C LEU A 211 19.11 -1.76 2.15
N ILE A 212 19.03 -3.09 2.00
CA ILE A 212 19.36 -4.03 3.10
C ILE A 212 20.83 -3.83 3.52
N GLU A 213 21.75 -3.81 2.56
CA GLU A 213 23.18 -3.58 2.78
C GLU A 213 23.47 -2.20 3.38
N ALA A 214 22.66 -1.19 3.04
CA ALA A 214 22.70 0.14 3.63
C ALA A 214 22.06 0.25 5.02
N GLY A 215 21.62 -0.87 5.62
CA GLY A 215 21.08 -0.93 6.98
C GLY A 215 19.58 -0.63 7.11
N CYS A 216 18.85 -0.53 5.99
CA CYS A 216 17.44 -0.13 5.96
C CYS A 216 16.45 -1.30 6.08
N LEU A 217 16.92 -2.53 6.33
CA LEU A 217 16.10 -3.76 6.32
C LEU A 217 14.78 -3.61 7.10
N ARG A 218 14.79 -2.94 8.25
CA ARG A 218 13.61 -2.81 9.12
C ARG A 218 12.54 -1.86 8.56
N GLN A 219 12.85 -1.09 7.53
CA GLN A 219 11.93 -0.16 6.89
C GLN A 219 11.31 -0.74 5.63
N LEU A 220 11.76 -1.89 5.14
CA LEU A 220 11.32 -2.44 3.86
C LEU A 220 10.02 -3.25 3.98
N LEU A 221 9.12 -3.07 3.02
CA LEU A 221 7.93 -3.88 2.79
C LEU A 221 7.87 -4.26 1.31
N ILE A 222 7.29 -5.42 0.99
CA ILE A 222 7.13 -5.90 -0.39
C ILE A 222 5.69 -6.32 -0.65
N SER A 223 5.21 -6.08 -1.88
CA SER A 223 3.89 -6.46 -2.37
C SER A 223 3.89 -6.52 -3.91
N GLN A 224 2.78 -6.94 -4.50
CA GLN A 224 2.56 -7.04 -5.94
C GLN A 224 1.69 -5.91 -6.49
N GLY A 225 0.96 -5.21 -5.61
CA GLY A 225 0.09 -4.09 -5.97
C GLY A 225 -0.92 -4.44 -7.06
N ILE A 226 -1.56 -5.61 -6.98
CA ILE A 226 -2.51 -6.10 -7.99
C ILE A 226 -3.67 -5.14 -8.15
N ASP A 227 -3.75 -4.49 -9.32
CA ASP A 227 -4.75 -3.46 -9.64
C ASP A 227 -5.39 -3.67 -11.02
N ARG A 228 -5.06 -4.77 -11.73
CA ARG A 228 -5.49 -5.07 -13.10
C ARG A 228 -5.70 -6.56 -13.33
N LYS A 229 -6.65 -6.91 -14.20
CA LYS A 229 -6.92 -8.31 -14.58
C LYS A 229 -5.67 -9.03 -15.09
N MET A 230 -4.86 -8.37 -15.93
CA MET A 230 -3.63 -8.94 -16.50
C MET A 230 -2.56 -9.34 -15.47
N LEU A 231 -2.70 -8.92 -14.20
CA LEU A 231 -1.81 -9.32 -13.12
C LEU A 231 -2.23 -10.65 -12.47
N LEU A 232 -3.46 -11.10 -12.71
CA LEU A 232 -4.01 -12.33 -12.15
C LEU A 232 -3.54 -13.55 -12.95
N VAL A 233 -3.38 -14.70 -12.27
CA VAL A 233 -2.99 -15.98 -12.89
C VAL A 233 -3.97 -16.36 -14.00
N ARG A 234 -5.27 -16.14 -13.78
CA ARG A 234 -6.34 -16.42 -14.74
C ARG A 234 -6.11 -15.78 -16.12
N TYR A 235 -5.42 -14.65 -16.16
CA TYR A 235 -5.14 -13.87 -17.36
C TYR A 235 -3.65 -13.88 -17.75
N GLY A 236 -2.87 -14.81 -17.19
CA GLY A 236 -1.45 -15.00 -17.52
C GLY A 236 -0.47 -14.13 -16.72
N GLY A 237 -0.97 -13.41 -15.70
CA GLY A 237 -0.11 -12.71 -14.75
C GLY A 237 0.41 -13.63 -13.64
N TRP A 238 1.19 -13.06 -12.72
CA TRP A 238 1.82 -13.81 -11.63
C TRP A 238 0.90 -14.07 -10.41
N GLY A 239 -0.12 -13.24 -10.23
CA GLY A 239 -1.08 -13.33 -9.14
C GLY A 239 -0.51 -13.09 -7.73
N TYR A 240 -1.36 -13.35 -6.72
CA TYR A 240 -1.06 -13.01 -5.33
C TYR A 240 0.03 -13.90 -4.69
N ALA A 241 0.34 -15.05 -5.28
CA ALA A 241 1.37 -15.96 -4.77
C ALA A 241 2.80 -15.64 -5.27
N HIS A 242 2.94 -14.65 -6.16
CA HIS A 242 4.21 -14.36 -6.85
C HIS A 242 5.41 -14.19 -5.94
N ILE A 243 5.26 -13.39 -4.88
CA ILE A 243 6.34 -13.13 -3.92
C ILE A 243 6.85 -14.44 -3.34
N ILE A 244 5.94 -15.29 -2.82
CA ILE A 244 6.33 -16.54 -2.17
C ILE A 244 6.91 -17.54 -3.17
N ARG A 245 6.27 -17.71 -4.34
CA ARG A 245 6.64 -18.75 -5.31
C ARG A 245 7.87 -18.42 -6.14
N HIS A 246 8.17 -17.14 -6.35
CA HIS A 246 9.20 -16.71 -7.30
C HIS A 246 10.20 -15.73 -6.69
N ILE A 247 9.73 -14.68 -6.01
CA ILE A 247 10.64 -13.64 -5.48
C ILE A 247 11.46 -14.16 -4.30
N LEU A 248 10.88 -14.92 -3.37
CA LEU A 248 11.64 -15.48 -2.24
C LEU A 248 12.73 -16.48 -2.71
N PRO A 249 12.46 -17.39 -3.66
CA PRO A 249 13.52 -18.18 -4.28
C PRO A 249 14.61 -17.33 -4.97
N MET A 250 14.23 -16.25 -5.67
CA MET A 250 15.20 -15.33 -6.27
C MET A 250 16.07 -14.64 -5.20
N MET A 251 15.48 -14.18 -4.10
CA MET A 251 16.21 -13.61 -2.95
C MET A 251 17.22 -14.61 -2.39
N ALA A 252 16.83 -15.88 -2.24
CA ALA A 252 17.73 -16.93 -1.77
C ALA A 252 18.91 -17.17 -2.74
N ASN A 253 18.65 -17.20 -4.05
CA ASN A 253 19.69 -17.31 -5.07
C ASN A 253 20.65 -16.12 -5.06
N GLU A 254 20.13 -14.91 -4.80
CA GLU A 254 20.89 -13.67 -4.63
C GLU A 254 21.58 -13.54 -3.25
N LYS A 255 21.52 -14.60 -2.44
CA LYS A 255 22.15 -14.74 -1.12
C LYS A 255 21.61 -13.78 -0.05
N VAL A 256 20.37 -13.34 -0.16
CA VAL A 256 19.67 -12.66 0.94
C VAL A 256 19.50 -13.66 2.09
N ALA A 257 19.90 -13.29 3.31
CA ALA A 257 19.92 -14.23 4.41
C ALA A 257 18.50 -14.65 4.83
N PRO A 258 18.26 -15.90 5.25
CA PRO A 258 16.93 -16.35 5.66
C PRO A 258 16.28 -15.47 6.74
N LYS A 259 17.07 -14.97 7.70
CA LYS A 259 16.61 -14.03 8.74
C LYS A 259 16.12 -12.69 8.17
N GLU A 260 16.71 -12.23 7.07
CA GLU A 260 16.33 -10.97 6.40
C GLU A 260 15.02 -11.18 5.65
N ILE A 261 14.87 -12.33 4.98
CA ILE A 261 13.61 -12.75 4.35
C ILE A 261 12.49 -12.83 5.40
N THR A 262 12.72 -13.48 6.55
CA THR A 262 11.75 -13.53 7.65
C THR A 262 11.41 -12.13 8.17
N THR A 263 12.41 -11.25 8.29
CA THR A 263 12.18 -9.87 8.71
C THR A 263 11.28 -9.13 7.72
N LEU A 264 11.58 -9.26 6.43
CA LEU A 264 10.87 -8.59 5.35
C LEU A 264 9.42 -9.08 5.20
N THR A 265 9.19 -10.39 5.35
CA THR A 265 7.90 -11.04 5.07
C THR A 265 7.01 -11.20 6.30
N MET A 266 7.57 -11.14 7.51
CA MET A 266 6.81 -11.34 8.76
C MET A 266 6.96 -10.16 9.73
N HIS A 267 8.19 -9.85 10.16
CA HIS A 267 8.39 -8.89 11.26
C HIS A 267 8.10 -7.44 10.86
N ASN A 268 8.46 -7.05 9.65
CA ASN A 268 8.20 -5.71 9.13
C ASN A 268 6.71 -5.46 8.93
N PRO A 269 5.95 -6.28 8.17
CA PRO A 269 4.52 -6.05 8.01
C PRO A 269 3.76 -6.11 9.34
N ALA A 270 4.11 -7.03 10.25
CA ALA A 270 3.48 -7.08 11.58
C ALA A 270 3.71 -5.78 12.38
N ARG A 271 4.91 -5.20 12.31
CA ARG A 271 5.23 -3.94 12.99
C ARG A 271 4.62 -2.73 12.29
N ALA A 272 4.61 -2.71 10.96
CA ALA A 272 4.09 -1.60 10.16
C ALA A 272 2.56 -1.49 10.25
N LEU A 273 1.86 -2.63 10.43
CA LEU A 273 0.40 -2.69 10.53
C LEU A 273 -0.13 -2.59 11.97
N ALA A 274 0.76 -2.61 12.96
CA ALA A 274 0.36 -2.51 14.36
C ALA A 274 -0.20 -1.11 14.66
N PHE A 275 -1.34 -1.07 15.38
CA PHE A 275 -1.86 0.17 15.92
C PHE A 275 -0.95 0.63 17.06
N LEU A 276 -0.58 1.90 17.04
CA LEU A 276 0.31 2.50 18.04
C LEU A 276 -0.43 3.63 18.75
N SER A 277 -0.59 3.49 20.06
CA SER A 277 -1.05 4.53 20.99
C SER A 277 -0.03 5.66 21.11
#